data_AF-A0A6J7GUL4-F1
#
_entry.id   AF-A0A6J7GUL4-F1
#
_cell.length_a   1.000
_cell.length_b   1.000
_cell.length_c   1.000
_cell.angle_alpha   90.00
_cell.angle_beta   90.00
_cell.angle_gamma   90.00
#
_symmetry.space_group_name_H-M   'P 1'
#
loop_
_entity.id
_entity.type
_entity.pdbx_description
1 polymer ?
#
loop_
_entity_poly.entity_id
_entity_poly.type
_entity_poly.pdbx_seq_one_letter_code
_entity_poly.pdbx_strand_id
1 'polypeptide(L)'
;MWTCALTRTLLVLGAVVVAGCGGAGPEPRTAGDVQLLVGTADRTTAPGEVLDYRPTGRIVTDNGLRPVQDGFGFANYGDDQDVTNLTPAAVEELFGPTVCASGTRSTCRLIPPARAWMEEENVAMAAGHCFGMAAATAQFFRQELHPPRFGEASAPRLPLVGNAPLQRTLAQLNAIQELPSVRRTAIAGTPNQVLDRLIASLKPGGTPYVLGLFRAEGGGHAVTPYAVEDRGDDRFAVLVYDNNFPGVTRAVSFDRRANAWAFVAQQDPRDPEQRYSGSGTASNLALFPAAKPEGFLPCPFCLTSDAAAKDAGPPTVQIALEADPVNHSHLLIRDARGRRTGWVRGRFVREIPGSEIVRRMTAATWKQNGEPVYTIPAGVPFTVTMDGAALKGPVTERLEVIGPGDRVELAGVALRRGEKVSAAVAGDGSRVDLTIDPRHDESPLLRVGIEGHPTSWDFTLKAHRLRGGSTLGLRLDKARQELDIDTRRVVDTAGYDVGIGTYDVGFDRYDVRLDRLGRDGTATFEHDDLRIPRGTFARLGYGSFDDRHRRLTLVEERGGRTRTERIGG
;
A
#
# COMPACT_ATOMS: atom_id res chain seq x y z
N MET A 1 -1.80 -88.99 22.13
CA MET A 1 -0.72 -88.86 23.13
C MET A 1 -0.46 -87.37 23.30
N TRP A 2 -0.79 -86.64 24.36
CA TRP A 2 -1.20 -86.91 25.74
C TRP A 2 -2.39 -85.99 26.11
N THR A 3 -3.28 -86.49 26.96
CA THR A 3 -4.30 -85.73 27.69
C THR A 3 -3.70 -85.04 28.91
N CYS A 4 -4.13 -83.82 29.23
CA CYS A 4 -4.20 -83.37 30.62
C CYS A 4 -5.31 -82.31 30.78
N ALA A 5 -6.26 -82.63 31.66
CA ALA A 5 -7.36 -81.79 32.12
C ALA A 5 -6.89 -80.82 33.20
N LEU A 6 -7.68 -79.75 33.45
CA LEU A 6 -7.95 -79.04 34.72
C LEU A 6 -8.29 -77.57 34.37
N THR A 7 -9.18 -76.81 35.01
CA THR A 7 -10.35 -76.99 35.88
C THR A 7 -11.00 -75.60 35.88
N ARG A 8 -12.33 -75.55 35.82
CA ARG A 8 -13.13 -74.31 35.83
C ARG A 8 -12.94 -73.54 37.14
N THR A 9 -12.83 -72.22 37.05
CA THR A 9 -13.21 -71.31 38.14
C THR A 9 -14.04 -70.17 37.54
N LEU A 10 -15.34 -70.17 37.85
CA LEU A 10 -16.25 -69.08 37.53
C LEU A 10 -15.94 -67.90 38.45
N LEU A 11 -15.75 -66.72 37.88
CA LEU A 11 -15.82 -65.45 38.59
C LEU A 11 -16.97 -64.64 37.97
N VAL A 12 -18.06 -64.52 38.72
CA VAL A 12 -19.22 -63.70 38.39
C VAL A 12 -18.88 -62.26 38.81
N LEU A 13 -18.75 -61.35 37.85
CA LEU A 13 -18.70 -59.92 38.08
C LEU A 13 -19.91 -59.29 37.37
N GLY A 14 -20.86 -58.81 38.18
CA GLY A 14 -22.03 -58.08 37.71
C GLY A 14 -21.63 -56.74 37.12
N ALA A 15 -21.99 -56.53 35.85
CA ALA A 15 -21.87 -55.24 35.20
C ALA A 15 -23.06 -54.36 35.60
N VAL A 16 -22.80 -53.34 36.43
CA VAL A 16 -23.71 -52.21 36.62
C VAL A 16 -23.59 -51.33 35.38
N VAL A 17 -24.65 -51.28 34.57
CA VAL A 17 -24.77 -50.31 33.48
C VAL A 17 -25.19 -48.98 34.10
N VAL A 18 -24.23 -48.08 34.30
CA VAL A 18 -24.51 -46.67 34.57
C VAL A 18 -24.86 -46.03 33.23
N ALA A 19 -26.15 -45.77 33.00
CA ALA A 19 -26.61 -44.90 31.93
C ALA A 19 -26.20 -43.46 32.27
N GLY A 20 -24.99 -43.09 31.89
CA GLY A 20 -24.55 -41.69 31.91
C GLY A 20 -25.27 -40.94 30.81
N CYS A 21 -26.17 -40.02 31.18
CA CYS A 21 -26.58 -38.91 30.32
C CYS A 21 -25.38 -37.99 30.11
N GLY A 22 -24.43 -38.41 29.27
CA GLY A 22 -23.40 -37.54 28.73
C GLY A 22 -24.04 -36.64 27.69
N GLY A 23 -24.51 -35.46 28.09
CA GLY A 23 -24.82 -34.40 27.15
C GLY A 23 -23.56 -34.12 26.34
N ALA A 24 -23.53 -34.56 25.09
CA ALA A 24 -22.47 -34.19 24.16
C ALA A 24 -22.43 -32.67 24.12
N GLY A 25 -21.29 -32.09 24.50
CA GLY A 25 -21.07 -30.66 24.32
C GLY A 25 -21.32 -30.27 22.85
N PRO A 26 -21.69 -29.01 22.58
CA PRO A 26 -21.96 -28.58 21.22
C PRO A 26 -20.77 -28.92 20.30
N GLU A 27 -21.07 -29.45 19.11
CA GLU A 27 -20.04 -29.87 18.17
C GLU A 27 -19.06 -28.72 17.84
N PRO A 28 -17.76 -29.03 17.74
CA PRO A 28 -16.76 -28.03 17.37
C PRO A 28 -17.05 -27.51 15.95
N ARG A 29 -17.03 -26.18 15.79
CA ARG A 29 -17.20 -25.52 14.49
C ARG A 29 -15.87 -25.07 13.91
N THR A 30 -15.83 -24.99 12.60
CA THR A 30 -14.71 -24.53 11.80
C THR A 30 -15.07 -23.24 11.06
N ALA A 31 -14.08 -22.59 10.43
CA ALA A 31 -14.32 -21.40 9.61
C ALA A 31 -15.29 -21.66 8.43
N GLY A 32 -15.40 -22.91 7.97
CA GLY A 32 -16.35 -23.32 6.93
C GLY A 32 -17.81 -23.22 7.37
N ASP A 33 -18.07 -23.31 8.68
CA ASP A 33 -19.42 -23.31 9.26
C ASP A 33 -19.98 -21.90 9.51
N VAL A 34 -19.16 -20.86 9.28
CA VAL A 34 -19.60 -19.46 9.40
C VAL A 34 -20.57 -19.15 8.26
N GLN A 35 -21.83 -18.87 8.64
CA GLN A 35 -22.88 -18.51 7.70
C GLN A 35 -22.58 -17.15 7.06
N LEU A 36 -22.66 -17.06 5.74
CA LEU A 36 -22.65 -15.76 5.07
C LEU A 36 -24.00 -15.07 5.26
N LEU A 37 -23.97 -13.81 5.67
CA LEU A 37 -25.16 -12.98 5.82
C LEU A 37 -25.29 -12.05 4.61
N VAL A 38 -26.39 -12.22 3.90
CA VAL A 38 -26.83 -11.37 2.79
C VAL A 38 -28.20 -10.80 3.15
N GLY A 39 -28.57 -9.63 2.62
CA GLY A 39 -29.86 -9.01 2.92
C GLY A 39 -31.05 -9.89 2.51
N THR A 40 -32.19 -9.73 3.19
CA THR A 40 -33.37 -10.59 3.01
C THR A 40 -34.67 -9.80 2.83
N ALA A 41 -35.40 -10.16 1.75
CA ALA A 41 -36.77 -9.83 1.29
C ALA A 41 -36.92 -8.63 0.32
N ASP A 42 -37.63 -8.69 -0.83
CA ASP A 42 -38.71 -9.57 -1.32
C ASP A 42 -38.42 -10.21 -2.70
N ARG A 43 -39.17 -11.26 -3.10
CA ARG A 43 -38.96 -12.13 -4.29
C ARG A 43 -39.17 -11.48 -5.67
N THR A 44 -39.10 -10.15 -5.78
CA THR A 44 -39.39 -9.39 -6.99
C THR A 44 -38.22 -8.57 -7.53
N THR A 45 -37.04 -8.64 -6.92
CA THR A 45 -35.88 -7.82 -7.29
C THR A 45 -35.03 -8.45 -8.40
N ALA A 46 -34.56 -7.60 -9.32
CA ALA A 46 -33.75 -7.99 -10.46
C ALA A 46 -32.34 -8.45 -10.02
N PRO A 47 -31.62 -9.24 -10.82
CA PRO A 47 -30.23 -9.59 -10.53
C PRO A 47 -29.35 -8.34 -10.41
N GLY A 48 -28.67 -8.16 -9.27
CA GLY A 48 -27.71 -7.07 -9.03
C GLY A 48 -28.11 -6.05 -7.95
N GLU A 49 -29.36 -6.07 -7.46
CA GLU A 49 -29.75 -5.24 -6.31
C GLU A 49 -29.30 -5.88 -4.98
N VAL A 50 -28.58 -5.10 -4.17
CA VAL A 50 -28.16 -5.51 -2.82
C VAL A 50 -29.28 -5.21 -1.84
N LEU A 51 -29.81 -6.27 -1.23
CA LEU A 51 -30.89 -6.15 -0.27
C LEU A 51 -30.37 -5.68 1.09
N ASP A 52 -31.25 -4.97 1.80
CA ASP A 52 -31.03 -4.52 3.17
C ASP A 52 -31.01 -5.70 4.14
N TYR A 53 -29.96 -5.80 4.96
CA TYR A 53 -29.92 -6.79 6.02
C TYR A 53 -30.80 -6.33 7.19
N ARG A 54 -31.82 -7.13 7.48
CA ARG A 54 -32.74 -6.91 8.60
C ARG A 54 -32.39 -7.83 9.76
N PRO A 55 -31.92 -7.30 10.90
CA PRO A 55 -31.70 -8.09 12.11
C PRO A 55 -32.98 -8.80 12.53
N THR A 56 -32.85 -10.05 12.97
CA THR A 56 -33.95 -10.91 13.45
C THR A 56 -33.73 -11.40 14.89
N GLY A 57 -32.50 -11.32 15.36
CA GLY A 57 -32.08 -11.60 16.74
C GLY A 57 -32.02 -10.34 17.60
N ARG A 58 -31.38 -10.49 18.76
CA ARG A 58 -31.29 -9.42 19.77
C ARG A 58 -30.12 -8.48 19.44
N ILE A 59 -30.39 -7.20 19.29
CA ILE A 59 -29.33 -6.18 19.24
C ILE A 59 -28.70 -6.06 20.62
N VAL A 60 -27.41 -6.39 20.73
CA VAL A 60 -26.67 -6.36 22.01
C VAL A 60 -25.97 -5.04 22.24
N THR A 61 -25.65 -4.31 21.17
CA THR A 61 -25.09 -2.97 21.23
C THR A 61 -25.41 -2.24 19.92
N ASP A 62 -25.60 -0.93 19.99
CA ASP A 62 -25.92 -0.05 18.86
C ASP A 62 -25.50 1.37 19.22
N ASN A 63 -24.65 1.99 18.40
CA ASN A 63 -24.18 3.35 18.66
C ASN A 63 -25.15 4.42 18.13
N GLY A 64 -26.10 4.06 17.26
CA GLY A 64 -27.07 4.96 16.64
C GLY A 64 -26.79 5.35 15.19
N LEU A 65 -25.61 5.04 14.63
CA LEU A 65 -25.28 5.33 13.22
C LEU A 65 -26.20 4.54 12.28
N ARG A 66 -26.65 5.17 11.19
CA ARG A 66 -27.49 4.55 10.17
C ARG A 66 -26.96 4.84 8.75
N PRO A 67 -26.73 3.81 7.90
CA PRO A 67 -26.28 4.00 6.52
C PRO A 67 -27.08 5.03 5.71
N VAL A 68 -28.41 5.01 5.85
CA VAL A 68 -29.35 5.90 5.15
C VAL A 68 -29.27 7.37 5.61
N GLN A 69 -28.82 7.63 6.84
CA GLN A 69 -28.83 8.98 7.43
C GLN A 69 -27.43 9.59 7.48
N ASP A 70 -26.42 8.77 7.79
CA ASP A 70 -25.05 9.19 8.07
C ASP A 70 -24.06 8.80 6.96
N GLY A 71 -24.45 7.86 6.08
CA GLY A 71 -23.63 7.41 4.96
C GLY A 71 -23.65 8.37 3.76
N PHE A 72 -22.69 8.21 2.86
CA PHE A 72 -22.71 8.88 1.57
C PHE A 72 -23.83 8.33 0.68
N GLY A 73 -24.38 9.18 -0.19
CA GLY A 73 -25.36 8.80 -1.22
C GLY A 73 -24.72 8.25 -2.50
N PHE A 74 -23.39 8.19 -2.58
CA PHE A 74 -22.64 7.65 -3.70
C PHE A 74 -21.72 6.53 -3.23
N ALA A 75 -21.42 5.59 -4.14
CA ALA A 75 -20.57 4.45 -3.84
C ALA A 75 -19.10 4.84 -3.87
N ASN A 76 -18.28 4.01 -3.24
CA ASN A 76 -16.83 3.99 -3.41
C ASN A 76 -16.44 4.08 -4.89
N TYR A 77 -15.39 4.84 -5.17
CA TYR A 77 -15.03 5.30 -6.50
C TYR A 77 -13.52 5.25 -6.69
N GLY A 78 -13.07 4.99 -7.92
CA GLY A 78 -11.68 5.10 -8.34
C GLY A 78 -11.49 6.26 -9.31
N ASP A 79 -10.57 6.10 -10.26
CA ASP A 79 -10.26 7.10 -11.29
C ASP A 79 -11.25 7.10 -12.48
N ASP A 80 -12.33 6.32 -12.39
CA ASP A 80 -13.41 6.30 -13.39
C ASP A 80 -14.29 7.56 -13.35
N GLN A 81 -14.05 8.45 -12.38
CA GLN A 81 -14.79 9.70 -12.18
C GLN A 81 -13.84 10.91 -12.23
N ASP A 82 -14.38 12.07 -12.62
CA ASP A 82 -13.65 13.35 -12.65
C ASP A 82 -13.43 13.88 -11.21
N VAL A 83 -12.47 13.26 -10.52
CA VAL A 83 -12.13 13.53 -9.12
C VAL A 83 -10.66 13.94 -8.98
N THR A 84 -10.39 14.85 -8.05
CA THR A 84 -9.02 15.23 -7.67
C THR A 84 -8.69 14.62 -6.32
N ASN A 85 -7.65 13.77 -6.29
CA ASN A 85 -7.15 13.14 -5.07
C ASN A 85 -6.24 14.11 -4.27
N LEU A 86 -5.08 13.64 -3.79
CA LEU A 86 -4.15 14.50 -3.05
C LEU A 86 -3.52 15.54 -3.97
N THR A 87 -3.34 16.73 -3.40
CA THR A 87 -2.60 17.85 -3.99
C THR A 87 -1.47 18.26 -3.05
N PRO A 88 -0.47 19.04 -3.50
CA PRO A 88 0.58 19.56 -2.60
C PRO A 88 0.03 20.27 -1.35
N ALA A 89 -1.05 21.04 -1.50
CA ALA A 89 -1.71 21.69 -0.37
C ALA A 89 -2.34 20.68 0.61
N ALA A 90 -2.86 19.56 0.13
CA ALA A 90 -3.43 18.50 0.96
C ALA A 90 -2.36 17.76 1.77
N VAL A 91 -1.18 17.56 1.17
CA VAL A 91 -0.02 16.93 1.83
C VAL A 91 0.53 17.86 2.92
N GLU A 92 0.63 19.16 2.65
CA GLU A 92 1.00 20.16 3.67
C GLU A 92 -0.04 20.26 4.80
N GLU A 93 -1.33 20.11 4.50
CA GLU A 93 -2.37 20.07 5.53
C GLU A 93 -2.23 18.83 6.44
N LEU A 94 -1.76 17.70 5.91
CA LEU A 94 -1.50 16.49 6.69
C LEU A 94 -0.25 16.61 7.57
N PHE A 95 0.88 17.02 7.00
CA PHE A 95 2.19 16.91 7.64
C PHE A 95 2.82 18.25 8.06
N GLY A 96 2.19 19.36 7.70
CA GLY A 96 2.70 20.70 7.97
C GLY A 96 3.69 21.22 6.93
N PRO A 97 4.23 22.43 7.14
CA PRO A 97 5.04 23.15 6.14
C PRO A 97 6.37 22.47 5.80
N THR A 98 6.84 21.52 6.62
CA THR A 98 8.11 20.81 6.40
C THR A 98 8.12 20.00 5.09
N VAL A 99 6.96 19.65 4.54
CA VAL A 99 6.87 18.94 3.25
C VAL A 99 7.05 19.85 2.04
N CYS A 100 7.07 21.17 2.23
CA CYS A 100 7.25 22.14 1.15
C CYS A 100 8.72 22.60 1.08
N ALA A 101 9.42 22.29 -0.01
CA ALA A 101 10.73 22.86 -0.32
C ALA A 101 10.65 24.39 -0.49
N SER A 102 9.51 24.88 -1.01
CA SER A 102 9.16 26.30 -1.10
C SER A 102 7.66 26.52 -1.22
N GLY A 103 7.24 27.77 -1.01
CA GLY A 103 5.82 28.15 -1.02
C GLY A 103 5.05 27.60 0.19
N THR A 104 3.73 27.78 0.14
CA THR A 104 2.76 27.25 1.11
C THR A 104 1.38 27.14 0.45
N ARG A 105 0.56 26.24 0.96
CA ARG A 105 -0.79 25.87 0.51
C ARG A 105 -0.82 25.64 -1.00
N SER A 106 -1.59 26.45 -1.72
CA SER A 106 -1.72 26.36 -3.18
C SER A 106 -0.42 26.61 -3.95
N THR A 107 0.59 27.19 -3.31
CA THR A 107 1.92 27.41 -3.90
C THR A 107 2.99 26.42 -3.42
N CYS A 108 2.63 25.50 -2.51
CA CYS A 108 3.57 24.51 -1.98
C CYS A 108 4.23 23.72 -3.13
N ARG A 109 5.56 23.70 -3.12
CA ARG A 109 6.39 22.83 -3.95
C ARG A 109 6.94 21.75 -3.03
N LEU A 110 6.41 20.54 -3.17
CA LEU A 110 6.78 19.42 -2.30
C LEU A 110 8.27 19.09 -2.40
N ILE A 111 8.88 18.75 -1.27
CA ILE A 111 10.17 18.05 -1.25
C ILE A 111 10.04 16.72 -2.02
N PRO A 112 11.12 16.19 -2.63
CA PRO A 112 11.05 14.97 -3.43
C PRO A 112 10.34 13.78 -2.75
N PRO A 113 10.65 13.39 -1.49
CA PRO A 113 9.95 12.27 -0.86
C PRO A 113 8.45 12.54 -0.60
N ALA A 114 8.06 13.79 -0.32
CA ALA A 114 6.64 14.15 -0.14
C ALA A 114 5.86 14.08 -1.46
N ARG A 115 6.50 14.48 -2.57
CA ARG A 115 5.94 14.33 -3.91
C ARG A 115 5.74 12.85 -4.26
N ALA A 116 6.77 12.03 -4.02
CA ALA A 116 6.69 10.60 -4.26
C ALA A 116 5.53 9.96 -3.49
N TRP A 117 5.42 10.26 -2.19
CA TRP A 117 4.33 9.74 -1.36
C TRP A 117 2.96 10.17 -1.89
N MET A 118 2.80 11.43 -2.28
CA MET A 118 1.55 11.92 -2.88
C MET A 118 1.19 11.22 -4.18
N GLU A 119 2.16 11.04 -5.08
CA GLU A 119 1.96 10.38 -6.38
C GLU A 119 1.59 8.91 -6.21
N GLU A 120 2.28 8.22 -5.31
CA GLU A 120 2.04 6.82 -4.97
C GLU A 120 0.64 6.60 -4.37
N GLU A 121 0.25 7.38 -3.36
CA GLU A 121 -1.08 7.29 -2.74
C GLU A 121 -2.19 7.61 -3.74
N ASN A 122 -1.95 8.57 -4.65
CA ASN A 122 -2.89 8.91 -5.72
C ASN A 122 -3.10 7.74 -6.69
N VAL A 123 -2.04 7.04 -7.07
CA VAL A 123 -2.15 5.82 -7.89
C VAL A 123 -2.86 4.71 -7.13
N ALA A 124 -2.60 4.54 -5.83
CA ALA A 124 -3.28 3.54 -5.02
C ALA A 124 -4.80 3.78 -4.91
N MET A 125 -5.22 5.05 -4.90
CA MET A 125 -6.63 5.45 -4.87
C MET A 125 -7.39 5.22 -6.17
N ALA A 126 -6.70 4.92 -7.28
CA ALA A 126 -7.33 4.45 -8.51
C ALA A 126 -8.17 3.17 -8.28
N ALA A 127 -7.80 2.37 -7.28
CA ALA A 127 -8.55 1.18 -6.88
C ALA A 127 -9.82 1.54 -6.08
N GLY A 128 -9.82 2.63 -5.32
CA GLY A 128 -10.92 3.03 -4.44
C GLY A 128 -10.51 3.84 -3.20
N HIS A 129 -11.51 4.39 -2.51
CA HIS A 129 -11.42 5.28 -1.36
C HIS A 129 -12.06 4.71 -0.08
N CYS A 130 -12.20 3.39 0.03
CA CYS A 130 -13.03 2.73 1.07
C CYS A 130 -12.71 3.23 2.48
N PHE A 131 -11.41 3.31 2.84
CA PHE A 131 -11.00 3.73 4.17
C PHE A 131 -11.37 5.19 4.44
N GLY A 132 -11.11 6.07 3.46
CA GLY A 132 -11.46 7.48 3.56
C GLY A 132 -12.96 7.70 3.76
N MET A 133 -13.80 6.97 3.01
CA MET A 133 -15.26 7.05 3.15
C MET A 133 -15.74 6.47 4.48
N ALA A 134 -15.23 5.30 4.91
CA ALA A 134 -15.60 4.70 6.19
C ALA A 134 -15.23 5.60 7.38
N ALA A 135 -14.03 6.20 7.35
CA ALA A 135 -13.58 7.15 8.35
C ALA A 135 -14.44 8.43 8.35
N ALA A 136 -14.74 8.99 7.16
CA ALA A 136 -15.56 10.19 7.05
C ALA A 136 -16.99 9.98 7.56
N THR A 137 -17.62 8.84 7.27
CA THR A 137 -18.96 8.49 7.82
C THR A 137 -18.92 8.45 9.35
N ALA A 138 -17.90 7.81 9.94
CA ALA A 138 -17.74 7.80 11.39
C ALA A 138 -17.55 9.23 11.97
N GLN A 139 -16.79 10.08 11.29
CA GLN A 139 -16.56 11.47 11.71
C GLN A 139 -17.81 12.35 11.52
N PHE A 140 -18.63 12.15 10.48
CA PHE A 140 -19.92 12.83 10.33
C PHE A 140 -20.88 12.45 11.45
N PHE A 141 -20.99 11.16 11.76
CA PHE A 141 -21.82 10.66 12.85
C PHE A 141 -21.37 11.24 14.21
N ARG A 142 -20.06 11.40 14.41
CA ARG A 142 -19.49 12.04 15.61
C ARG A 142 -19.53 13.55 15.62
N GLN A 143 -20.00 14.19 14.54
CA GLN A 143 -19.97 15.64 14.34
C GLN A 143 -18.53 16.22 14.38
N GLU A 144 -17.52 15.43 14.02
CA GLU A 144 -16.13 15.86 13.82
C GLU A 144 -15.91 16.41 12.39
N LEU A 145 -16.69 15.89 11.44
CA LEU A 145 -16.93 16.51 10.14
C LEU A 145 -18.38 17.00 10.06
N HIS A 146 -18.61 18.04 9.25
CA HIS A 146 -19.92 18.65 9.10
C HIS A 146 -20.28 18.77 7.61
N PRO A 147 -21.39 18.16 7.14
CA PRO A 147 -21.81 18.24 5.74
C PRO A 147 -21.89 19.66 5.16
N PRO A 148 -22.31 20.70 5.93
CA PRO A 148 -22.35 22.08 5.41
C PRO A 148 -20.99 22.63 4.93
N ARG A 149 -19.86 22.10 5.41
CA ARG A 149 -18.53 22.47 4.89
C ARG A 149 -18.30 22.04 3.45
N PHE A 150 -19.12 21.12 2.96
CA PHE A 150 -19.07 20.52 1.64
C PHE A 150 -20.31 20.85 0.81
N GLY A 151 -21.13 21.82 1.26
CA GLY A 151 -22.23 22.40 0.48
C GLY A 151 -23.62 21.81 0.71
N GLU A 152 -23.80 20.82 1.59
CA GLU A 152 -25.11 20.17 1.81
C GLU A 152 -25.48 20.04 3.28
N ALA A 153 -26.77 19.79 3.55
CA ALA A 153 -27.28 19.67 4.92
C ALA A 153 -26.97 18.33 5.59
N SER A 154 -26.72 17.27 4.81
CA SER A 154 -26.49 15.91 5.31
C SER A 154 -25.54 15.12 4.41
N ALA A 155 -24.89 14.10 4.97
CA ALA A 155 -23.94 13.26 4.23
C ALA A 155 -24.55 12.55 2.99
N PRO A 156 -25.79 12.03 3.04
CA PRO A 156 -26.41 11.38 1.88
C PRO A 156 -26.63 12.32 0.68
N ARG A 157 -26.68 13.63 0.91
CA ARG A 157 -26.92 14.63 -0.14
C ARG A 157 -25.64 15.13 -0.81
N LEU A 158 -24.47 14.84 -0.24
CA LEU A 158 -23.20 15.35 -0.72
C LEU A 158 -22.90 14.86 -2.14
N PRO A 159 -22.70 15.76 -3.12
CA PRO A 159 -22.23 15.36 -4.44
C PRO A 159 -20.74 15.03 -4.36
N LEU A 160 -20.32 13.98 -5.05
CA LEU A 160 -18.91 13.65 -5.26
C LEU A 160 -18.30 14.53 -6.35
N VAL A 161 -18.90 14.53 -7.54
CA VAL A 161 -18.45 15.31 -8.70
C VAL A 161 -18.67 16.79 -8.44
N GLY A 162 -17.66 17.61 -8.77
CA GLY A 162 -17.69 19.06 -8.52
C GLY A 162 -17.46 19.49 -7.07
N ASN A 163 -17.17 18.55 -6.15
CA ASN A 163 -16.98 18.83 -4.73
C ASN A 163 -15.52 18.65 -4.30
N ALA A 164 -14.62 19.49 -4.83
CA ALA A 164 -13.18 19.41 -4.55
C ALA A 164 -12.81 19.40 -3.04
N PRO A 165 -13.49 20.14 -2.13
CA PRO A 165 -13.24 20.03 -0.70
C PRO A 165 -13.54 18.65 -0.12
N LEU A 166 -14.63 18.00 -0.57
CA LEU A 166 -14.98 16.65 -0.15
C LEU A 166 -13.98 15.63 -0.69
N GLN A 167 -13.69 15.68 -2.00
CA GLN A 167 -12.73 14.79 -2.67
C GLN A 167 -11.37 14.82 -1.96
N ARG A 168 -10.84 16.01 -1.67
CA ARG A 168 -9.59 16.18 -0.92
C ARG A 168 -9.65 15.56 0.47
N THR A 169 -10.76 15.74 1.19
CA THR A 169 -10.93 15.19 2.55
C THR A 169 -10.96 13.66 2.53
N LEU A 170 -11.67 13.08 1.57
CA LEU A 170 -11.73 11.63 1.39
C LEU A 170 -10.37 11.06 0.99
N ALA A 171 -9.65 11.72 0.10
CA ALA A 171 -8.30 11.34 -0.29
C ALA A 171 -7.30 11.39 0.88
N GLN A 172 -7.34 12.48 1.67
CA GLN A 172 -6.54 12.60 2.89
C GLN A 172 -6.85 11.49 3.89
N LEU A 173 -8.13 11.25 4.21
CA LEU A 173 -8.52 10.19 5.14
C LEU A 173 -8.15 8.80 4.59
N ASN A 174 -8.24 8.59 3.28
CA ASN A 174 -7.85 7.32 2.68
C ASN A 174 -6.34 7.08 2.78
N ALA A 175 -5.52 8.09 2.46
CA ALA A 175 -4.05 7.97 2.45
C ALA A 175 -3.46 7.77 3.85
N ILE A 176 -4.04 8.39 4.89
CA ILE A 176 -3.52 8.23 6.26
C ILE A 176 -3.59 6.78 6.77
N GLN A 177 -4.37 5.90 6.11
CA GLN A 177 -4.43 4.50 6.47
C GLN A 177 -3.05 3.85 6.46
N GLU A 178 -2.12 4.29 5.61
CA GLU A 178 -0.79 3.67 5.47
C GLU A 178 0.21 4.17 6.50
N LEU A 179 -0.08 5.30 7.14
CA LEU A 179 0.84 5.95 8.05
C LEU A 179 1.10 5.09 9.29
N PRO A 180 2.37 4.95 9.71
CA PRO A 180 2.71 4.19 10.91
C PRO A 180 1.98 4.69 12.18
N SER A 181 1.72 5.99 12.28
CA SER A 181 0.98 6.60 13.39
C SER A 181 -0.47 6.09 13.49
N VAL A 182 -1.11 5.86 12.35
CA VAL A 182 -2.47 5.30 12.28
C VAL A 182 -2.42 3.79 12.49
N ARG A 183 -1.52 3.08 11.79
CA ARG A 183 -1.39 1.61 11.87
C ARG A 183 -1.06 1.11 13.28
N ARG A 184 -0.21 1.81 14.05
CA ARG A 184 0.10 1.43 15.44
C ARG A 184 -1.08 1.54 16.41
N THR A 185 -2.09 2.36 16.08
CA THR A 185 -3.31 2.49 16.88
C THR A 185 -4.36 1.44 16.51
N ALA A 186 -4.14 0.70 15.42
CA ALA A 186 -5.05 -0.34 14.98
C ALA A 186 -5.08 -1.50 15.96
N ILE A 187 -6.29 -1.95 16.29
CA ILE A 187 -6.54 -3.08 17.18
C ILE A 187 -6.77 -4.31 16.32
N ALA A 188 -5.75 -5.15 16.19
CA ALA A 188 -5.85 -6.47 15.59
C ALA A 188 -5.99 -7.55 16.67
N GLY A 189 -6.59 -8.67 16.30
CA GLY A 189 -6.77 -9.82 17.20
C GLY A 189 -7.52 -10.94 16.51
N THR A 190 -7.79 -12.01 17.25
CA THR A 190 -8.69 -13.08 16.77
C THR A 190 -10.11 -12.55 16.53
N PRO A 191 -10.95 -13.22 15.71
CA PRO A 191 -12.32 -12.78 15.46
C PRO A 191 -13.15 -12.57 16.74
N ASN A 192 -12.98 -13.43 17.76
CA ASN A 192 -13.65 -13.26 19.05
C ASN A 192 -13.20 -11.99 19.78
N GLN A 193 -11.89 -11.71 19.79
CA GLN A 193 -11.37 -10.49 20.42
C GLN A 193 -11.87 -9.23 19.72
N VAL A 194 -11.91 -9.22 18.38
CA VAL A 194 -12.46 -8.10 17.60
C VAL A 194 -13.95 -7.92 17.90
N LEU A 195 -14.73 -8.99 17.91
CA LEU A 195 -16.15 -8.95 18.27
C LEU A 195 -16.38 -8.41 19.68
N ASP A 196 -15.60 -8.85 20.67
CA ASP A 196 -15.69 -8.36 22.05
C ASP A 196 -15.40 -6.85 22.13
N ARG A 197 -14.44 -6.36 21.34
CA ARG A 197 -14.16 -4.91 21.28
C ARG A 197 -15.30 -4.12 20.68
N LEU A 198 -15.88 -4.61 19.58
CA LEU A 198 -17.05 -3.99 18.95
C LEU A 198 -18.24 -3.95 19.90
N ILE A 199 -18.53 -5.04 20.61
CA ILE A 199 -19.61 -5.08 21.61
C ILE A 199 -19.40 -4.01 22.69
N ALA A 200 -18.16 -3.86 23.18
CA ALA A 200 -17.83 -2.90 24.22
C ALA A 200 -17.86 -1.43 23.74
N SER A 201 -17.55 -1.17 22.46
CA SER A 201 -17.37 0.18 21.93
C SER A 201 -18.58 0.76 21.22
N LEU A 202 -19.41 -0.05 20.56
CA LEU A 202 -20.54 0.40 19.74
C LEU A 202 -21.78 0.75 20.58
N LYS A 203 -21.57 1.49 21.67
CA LYS A 203 -22.62 2.08 22.50
C LYS A 203 -22.75 3.57 22.20
N PRO A 204 -23.88 4.22 22.52
CA PRO A 204 -24.04 5.66 22.34
C PRO A 204 -22.90 6.44 23.00
N GLY A 205 -22.30 7.36 22.24
CA GLY A 205 -21.15 8.16 22.70
C GLY A 205 -19.79 7.44 22.70
N GLY A 206 -19.75 6.13 22.38
CA GLY A 206 -18.52 5.36 22.26
C GLY A 206 -17.64 5.76 21.06
N THR A 207 -16.41 5.26 21.04
CA THR A 207 -15.45 5.48 19.95
C THR A 207 -15.90 4.73 18.70
N PRO A 208 -16.12 5.42 17.56
CA PRO A 208 -16.36 4.75 16.30
C PRO A 208 -15.06 4.17 15.74
N TYR A 209 -15.21 3.11 14.95
CA TYR A 209 -14.09 2.45 14.29
C TYR A 209 -14.34 2.39 12.79
N VAL A 210 -13.25 2.27 12.04
CA VAL A 210 -13.24 1.64 10.71
C VAL A 210 -12.83 0.18 10.90
N LEU A 211 -13.66 -0.74 10.40
CA LEU A 211 -13.37 -2.17 10.38
C LEU A 211 -12.68 -2.51 9.05
N GLY A 212 -11.40 -2.86 9.14
CA GLY A 212 -10.62 -3.36 8.01
C GLY A 212 -10.82 -4.86 7.81
N LEU A 213 -11.16 -5.24 6.59
CA LEU A 213 -11.42 -6.61 6.14
C LEU A 213 -10.37 -6.97 5.08
N PHE A 214 -9.45 -7.86 5.39
CA PHE A 214 -8.31 -8.16 4.50
C PHE A 214 -8.45 -9.54 3.83
N ARG A 215 -7.85 -9.72 2.65
CA ARG A 215 -7.64 -11.06 2.08
C ARG A 215 -6.25 -11.57 2.44
N ALA A 216 -6.08 -12.88 2.42
CA ALA A 216 -4.77 -13.50 2.65
C ALA A 216 -3.75 -13.11 1.56
N GLU A 217 -4.23 -13.04 0.31
CA GLU A 217 -3.42 -12.83 -0.90
C GLU A 217 -3.17 -11.35 -1.23
N GLY A 218 -3.66 -10.40 -0.42
CA GLY A 218 -3.50 -8.97 -0.64
C GLY A 218 -4.81 -8.18 -0.56
N GLY A 219 -4.70 -6.86 -0.64
CA GLY A 219 -5.85 -5.96 -0.62
C GLY A 219 -6.73 -6.03 0.64
N GLY A 220 -7.75 -5.18 0.64
CA GLY A 220 -8.68 -5.06 1.75
C GLY A 220 -9.86 -4.16 1.42
N HIS A 221 -10.85 -4.23 2.30
CA HIS A 221 -12.02 -3.36 2.31
C HIS A 221 -12.15 -2.70 3.67
N ALA A 222 -12.75 -1.51 3.70
CA ALA A 222 -13.00 -0.78 4.94
C ALA A 222 -14.49 -0.46 5.04
N VAL A 223 -15.08 -0.76 6.19
CA VAL A 223 -16.50 -0.51 6.50
C VAL A 223 -16.64 0.14 7.88
N THR A 224 -17.77 0.77 8.15
CA THR A 224 -18.03 1.43 9.44
C THR A 224 -19.04 0.60 10.25
N PRO A 225 -18.61 -0.19 11.26
CA PRO A 225 -19.52 -0.94 12.11
C PRO A 225 -20.30 -0.01 13.05
N TYR A 226 -21.56 -0.35 13.31
CA TYR A 226 -22.44 0.48 14.14
C TYR A 226 -23.30 -0.27 15.16
N ALA A 227 -23.59 -1.56 14.93
CA ALA A 227 -24.33 -2.37 15.87
C ALA A 227 -23.87 -3.83 15.86
N VAL A 228 -24.19 -4.58 16.91
CA VAL A 228 -23.99 -6.04 16.97
C VAL A 228 -25.31 -6.70 17.33
N GLU A 229 -25.68 -7.69 16.53
CA GLU A 229 -26.80 -8.60 16.73
C GLU A 229 -26.29 -9.94 17.25
N ASP A 230 -26.90 -10.43 18.32
CA ASP A 230 -26.80 -11.81 18.78
C ASP A 230 -27.89 -12.64 18.12
N ARG A 231 -27.47 -13.58 17.27
CA ARG A 231 -28.34 -14.47 16.49
C ARG A 231 -28.58 -15.81 17.19
N GLY A 232 -28.16 -15.93 18.45
CA GLY A 232 -28.19 -17.17 19.21
C GLY A 232 -27.09 -18.15 18.79
N ASP A 233 -26.92 -19.19 19.60
CA ASP A 233 -26.02 -20.32 19.31
C ASP A 233 -24.58 -19.88 18.95
N ASP A 234 -24.08 -18.87 19.68
CA ASP A 234 -22.75 -18.27 19.54
C ASP A 234 -22.48 -17.61 18.19
N ARG A 235 -23.52 -17.29 17.42
CA ARG A 235 -23.45 -16.59 16.14
C ARG A 235 -23.85 -15.13 16.30
N PHE A 236 -23.08 -14.26 15.67
CA PHE A 236 -23.27 -12.81 15.74
C PHE A 236 -23.24 -12.19 14.35
N ALA A 237 -23.93 -11.07 14.20
CA ALA A 237 -23.82 -10.20 13.03
C ALA A 237 -23.36 -8.81 13.49
N VAL A 238 -22.25 -8.34 12.93
CA VAL A 238 -21.84 -6.94 13.08
C VAL A 238 -22.46 -6.17 11.91
N LEU A 239 -23.37 -5.25 12.21
CA LEU A 239 -24.02 -4.42 11.21
C LEU A 239 -23.07 -3.27 10.83
N VAL A 240 -22.95 -3.01 9.53
CA VAL A 240 -21.98 -2.07 8.97
C VAL A 240 -22.62 -1.16 7.93
N TYR A 241 -22.12 0.08 7.86
CA TYR A 241 -22.16 0.89 6.65
C TYR A 241 -21.04 0.41 5.72
N ASP A 242 -21.42 -0.01 4.51
CA ASP A 242 -20.49 -0.40 3.46
C ASP A 242 -20.52 0.66 2.35
N ASN A 243 -19.40 1.34 2.14
CA ASN A 243 -19.29 2.40 1.13
C ASN A 243 -19.43 1.89 -0.32
N ASN A 244 -19.35 0.58 -0.59
CA ASN A 244 -19.68 0.05 -1.91
C ASN A 244 -21.21 0.00 -2.17
N PHE A 245 -22.04 0.07 -1.12
CA PHE A 245 -23.50 -0.06 -1.20
C PHE A 245 -24.22 1.03 -0.38
N PRO A 246 -24.30 2.26 -0.92
CA PRO A 246 -24.93 3.40 -0.26
C PRO A 246 -26.34 3.13 0.28
N GLY A 247 -26.62 3.61 1.48
CA GLY A 247 -27.96 3.56 2.08
C GLY A 247 -28.43 2.19 2.58
N VAL A 248 -27.64 1.13 2.38
CA VAL A 248 -28.01 -0.25 2.74
C VAL A 248 -27.29 -0.71 4.00
N THR A 249 -28.00 -1.37 4.92
CA THR A 249 -27.38 -2.08 6.03
C THR A 249 -26.84 -3.42 5.56
N ARG A 250 -25.56 -3.67 5.85
CA ARG A 250 -24.90 -4.96 5.61
C ARG A 250 -24.42 -5.59 6.91
N ALA A 251 -24.09 -6.88 6.88
CA ALA A 251 -23.70 -7.62 8.07
C ALA A 251 -22.45 -8.48 7.85
N VAL A 252 -21.46 -8.32 8.73
CA VAL A 252 -20.31 -9.22 8.86
C VAL A 252 -20.68 -10.33 9.84
N SER A 253 -20.59 -11.59 9.40
CA SER A 253 -20.91 -12.73 10.27
C SER A 253 -19.73 -13.12 11.13
N PHE A 254 -19.98 -13.40 12.42
CA PHE A 254 -19.02 -13.96 13.36
C PHE A 254 -19.60 -15.23 14.00
N ASP A 255 -18.75 -16.24 14.21
CA ASP A 255 -19.09 -17.42 15.00
C ASP A 255 -18.04 -17.62 16.10
N ARG A 256 -18.46 -17.54 17.37
CA ARG A 256 -17.54 -17.60 18.50
C ARG A 256 -16.91 -18.97 18.70
N ARG A 257 -17.65 -20.05 18.37
CA ARG A 257 -17.15 -21.43 18.52
C ARG A 257 -16.09 -21.73 17.47
N ALA A 258 -16.29 -21.23 16.24
CA ALA A 258 -15.30 -21.31 15.18
C ALA A 258 -14.13 -20.31 15.35
N ASN A 259 -14.30 -19.28 16.18
CA ASN A 259 -13.42 -18.12 16.27
C ASN A 259 -13.09 -17.58 14.86
N ALA A 260 -14.14 -17.36 14.07
CA ALA A 260 -14.07 -17.10 12.64
C ALA A 260 -15.14 -16.10 12.20
N TRP A 261 -14.95 -15.50 11.03
CA TRP A 261 -15.88 -14.55 10.43
C TRP A 261 -15.95 -14.69 8.91
N ALA A 262 -16.99 -14.09 8.32
CA ALA A 262 -17.21 -14.06 6.89
C ALA A 262 -17.95 -12.80 6.44
N PHE A 263 -17.62 -12.31 5.25
CA PHE A 263 -18.31 -11.19 4.59
C PHE A 263 -18.10 -11.25 3.07
N VAL A 264 -19.06 -10.76 2.28
CA VAL A 264 -18.85 -10.51 0.84
C VAL A 264 -18.92 -9.00 0.65
N ALA A 265 -17.85 -8.35 0.17
CA ALA A 265 -17.76 -6.88 0.16
C ALA A 265 -18.01 -6.22 -1.21
N GLN A 266 -18.42 -6.96 -2.24
CA GLN A 266 -18.16 -6.57 -3.64
C GLN A 266 -19.36 -6.74 -4.58
N GLN A 267 -19.20 -6.27 -5.84
CA GLN A 267 -20.22 -6.01 -6.88
C GLN A 267 -21.46 -6.93 -6.91
N ASP A 268 -21.28 -8.25 -6.79
CA ASP A 268 -22.40 -9.15 -6.51
C ASP A 268 -22.25 -9.68 -5.07
N PRO A 269 -23.00 -9.16 -4.10
CA PRO A 269 -22.92 -9.62 -2.71
C PRO A 269 -23.42 -11.06 -2.52
N ARG A 270 -23.97 -11.67 -3.56
CA ARG A 270 -24.48 -13.05 -3.58
C ARG A 270 -23.46 -14.02 -4.17
N ASP A 271 -22.34 -13.54 -4.72
CA ASP A 271 -21.26 -14.38 -5.23
C ASP A 271 -20.35 -14.84 -4.07
N PRO A 272 -20.46 -16.11 -3.62
CA PRO A 272 -19.65 -16.60 -2.51
C PRO A 272 -18.15 -16.71 -2.86
N GLU A 273 -17.77 -16.63 -4.14
CA GLU A 273 -16.36 -16.58 -4.55
C GLU A 273 -15.72 -15.24 -4.15
N GLN A 274 -16.51 -14.23 -3.81
CA GLN A 274 -16.07 -12.89 -3.41
C GLN A 274 -16.01 -12.70 -1.89
N ARG A 275 -15.68 -13.77 -1.17
CA ARG A 275 -15.73 -13.86 0.29
C ARG A 275 -14.43 -13.42 0.97
N TYR A 276 -14.52 -12.39 1.80
CA TYR A 276 -13.56 -12.12 2.87
C TYR A 276 -13.82 -13.04 4.05
N SER A 277 -12.76 -13.56 4.65
CA SER A 277 -12.84 -14.40 5.84
C SER A 277 -11.51 -14.49 6.59
N GLY A 278 -11.59 -14.97 7.82
CA GLY A 278 -10.44 -15.27 8.66
C GLY A 278 -10.85 -16.02 9.91
N SER A 279 -9.87 -16.65 10.55
CA SER A 279 -10.08 -17.46 11.74
C SER A 279 -8.85 -17.51 12.64
N GLY A 280 -9.05 -17.69 13.94
CA GLY A 280 -7.97 -17.79 14.91
C GLY A 280 -7.00 -16.60 14.80
N THR A 281 -5.69 -16.89 14.78
CA THR A 281 -4.64 -15.87 14.65
C THR A 281 -4.51 -15.31 13.23
N ALA A 282 -5.00 -16.02 12.21
CA ALA A 282 -5.12 -15.54 10.84
C ALA A 282 -6.46 -14.83 10.65
N SER A 283 -6.73 -13.84 11.52
CA SER A 283 -8.04 -13.19 11.57
C SER A 283 -8.31 -12.33 10.35
N ASN A 284 -7.30 -11.73 9.72
CA ASN A 284 -7.49 -10.77 8.62
C ASN A 284 -8.49 -9.63 8.96
N LEU A 285 -8.55 -9.24 10.24
CA LEU A 285 -9.35 -8.13 10.74
C LEU A 285 -8.48 -7.14 11.50
N ALA A 286 -8.82 -5.86 11.40
CA ALA A 286 -8.32 -4.83 12.31
C ALA A 286 -9.37 -3.74 12.51
N LEU A 287 -9.42 -3.17 13.72
CA LEU A 287 -10.20 -1.99 14.03
C LEU A 287 -9.29 -0.77 14.06
N PHE A 288 -9.61 0.25 13.28
CA PHE A 288 -8.90 1.53 13.27
C PHE A 288 -9.78 2.56 13.96
N PRO A 289 -9.32 3.25 15.02
CA PRO A 289 -10.07 4.37 15.58
C PRO A 289 -10.35 5.39 14.49
N ALA A 290 -11.61 5.78 14.31
CA ALA A 290 -11.99 6.69 13.22
C ALA A 290 -11.85 8.19 13.60
N ALA A 291 -11.34 8.46 14.80
CA ALA A 291 -11.16 9.81 15.31
C ALA A 291 -10.24 10.64 14.41
N LYS A 292 -10.58 11.91 14.24
CA LYS A 292 -9.72 12.85 13.53
C LYS A 292 -8.43 13.10 14.33
N PRO A 293 -7.23 12.93 13.73
CA PRO A 293 -5.97 13.34 14.37
C PRO A 293 -5.96 14.85 14.67
N GLU A 294 -5.44 15.23 15.84
CA GLU A 294 -5.23 16.63 16.19
C GLU A 294 -3.91 17.16 15.62
N GLY A 295 -3.96 18.31 14.94
CA GLY A 295 -2.76 18.94 14.36
C GLY A 295 -2.18 18.19 13.17
N PHE A 296 -0.88 18.36 12.95
CA PHE A 296 -0.14 17.68 11.88
C PHE A 296 0.22 16.26 12.29
N LEU A 297 0.09 15.33 11.36
CA LEU A 297 0.54 13.96 11.50
C LEU A 297 2.07 13.89 11.42
N PRO A 298 2.71 12.94 12.12
CA PRO A 298 4.13 12.67 11.94
C PRO A 298 4.45 12.34 10.48
N CYS A 299 5.40 13.07 9.89
CA CYS A 299 5.86 12.84 8.53
C CYS A 299 6.84 11.65 8.49
N PRO A 300 6.50 10.50 7.87
CA PRO A 300 7.34 9.30 7.91
C PRO A 300 8.57 9.39 6.99
N PHE A 301 8.57 10.34 6.05
CA PHE A 301 9.59 10.48 5.00
C PHE A 301 10.38 11.80 5.10
N CYS A 302 10.10 12.65 6.09
CA CYS A 302 10.85 13.89 6.29
C CYS A 302 12.13 13.62 7.08
N LEU A 303 13.19 14.39 6.81
CA LEU A 303 14.37 14.43 7.68
C LEU A 303 13.92 14.88 9.08
N THR A 304 14.33 14.14 10.10
CA THR A 304 13.90 14.37 11.48
C THR A 304 14.47 15.69 12.02
N SER A 305 13.74 16.80 11.89
CA SER A 305 14.07 18.06 12.60
C SER A 305 13.00 18.52 13.59
N ASP A 306 11.80 17.93 13.61
CA ASP A 306 10.70 18.42 14.44
C ASP A 306 10.27 17.45 15.55
N ALA A 307 9.70 18.04 16.62
CA ALA A 307 9.23 17.36 17.83
C ALA A 307 8.22 16.22 17.57
N ALA A 308 7.56 16.19 16.41
CA ALA A 308 6.69 15.11 15.94
C ALA A 308 7.43 13.78 15.68
N ALA A 309 8.77 13.79 15.61
CA ALA A 309 9.60 12.61 15.41
C ALA A 309 9.57 11.62 16.58
N LYS A 310 9.21 12.07 17.80
CA LYS A 310 9.19 11.17 18.98
C LYS A 310 8.09 10.09 18.91
N ASP A 311 6.98 10.38 18.23
CA ASP A 311 5.85 9.47 18.11
C ASP A 311 5.80 8.72 16.77
N ALA A 312 6.76 8.96 15.87
CA ALA A 312 6.82 8.35 14.53
C ALA A 312 7.28 6.87 14.54
N GLY A 313 7.92 6.41 15.61
CA GLY A 313 8.59 5.11 15.69
C GLY A 313 10.01 5.15 15.10
N PRO A 314 10.71 4.00 15.03
CA PRO A 314 12.01 3.95 14.36
C PRO A 314 11.88 4.31 12.89
N PRO A 315 12.88 4.97 12.28
CA PRO A 315 12.83 5.35 10.87
C PRO A 315 12.74 4.10 9.99
N THR A 316 11.89 4.16 8.98
CA THR A 316 11.63 3.09 8.03
C THR A 316 11.75 3.60 6.60
N VAL A 317 11.99 2.68 5.67
CA VAL A 317 11.88 2.91 4.23
C VAL A 317 10.60 2.27 3.76
N GLN A 318 9.77 3.04 3.07
CA GLN A 318 8.58 2.59 2.36
C GLN A 318 8.97 2.12 0.96
N ILE A 319 8.41 0.98 0.53
CA ILE A 319 8.66 0.40 -0.79
C ILE A 319 7.29 0.03 -1.38
N ALA A 320 6.93 0.66 -2.49
CA ALA A 320 5.62 0.52 -3.12
C ALA A 320 5.77 0.21 -4.61
N LEU A 321 4.85 -0.60 -5.12
CA LEU A 321 4.67 -0.82 -6.55
C LEU A 321 3.41 -0.06 -7.00
N GLU A 322 3.60 0.91 -7.87
CA GLU A 322 2.55 1.62 -8.58
C GLU A 322 2.25 0.85 -9.88
N ALA A 323 1.17 0.08 -9.86
CA ALA A 323 0.78 -0.82 -10.94
C ALA A 323 -0.74 -0.99 -11.03
N ASP A 324 -1.19 -1.61 -12.13
CA ASP A 324 -2.59 -1.99 -12.31
C ASP A 324 -3.05 -2.92 -11.16
N PRO A 325 -4.20 -2.67 -10.52
CA PRO A 325 -4.64 -3.43 -9.36
C PRO A 325 -5.09 -4.87 -9.68
N VAL A 326 -5.11 -5.32 -10.94
CA VAL A 326 -5.60 -6.64 -11.37
C VAL A 326 -4.51 -7.51 -11.97
N ASN A 327 -3.59 -6.92 -12.75
CA ASN A 327 -2.46 -7.60 -13.38
C ASN A 327 -1.18 -6.80 -13.13
N HIS A 328 -0.43 -7.20 -12.09
CA HIS A 328 0.84 -6.58 -11.72
C HIS A 328 1.88 -7.62 -11.33
N SER A 329 3.15 -7.23 -11.35
CA SER A 329 4.25 -8.00 -10.78
C SER A 329 4.20 -7.97 -9.24
N HIS A 330 4.95 -8.84 -8.59
CA HIS A 330 5.06 -8.79 -7.12
C HIS A 330 6.45 -8.38 -6.68
N LEU A 331 6.53 -7.70 -5.55
CA LEU A 331 7.81 -7.30 -4.97
C LEU A 331 8.39 -8.40 -4.09
N LEU A 332 9.71 -8.56 -4.18
CA LEU A 332 10.51 -9.34 -3.24
C LEU A 332 11.70 -8.51 -2.77
N ILE A 333 11.67 -8.13 -1.49
CA ILE A 333 12.74 -7.41 -0.81
C ILE A 333 13.66 -8.43 -0.14
N ARG A 334 14.97 -8.23 -0.29
CA ARG A 334 16.03 -9.02 0.36
C ARG A 334 17.03 -8.12 1.05
N ASP A 335 17.33 -8.40 2.31
CA ASP A 335 18.41 -7.70 3.00
C ASP A 335 19.77 -8.35 2.74
N ALA A 336 20.84 -7.72 3.24
CA ALA A 336 22.22 -8.23 3.11
C ALA A 336 22.45 -9.62 3.73
N ARG A 337 21.55 -10.11 4.59
CA ARG A 337 21.60 -11.46 5.19
C ARG A 337 20.78 -12.48 4.38
N GLY A 338 20.17 -12.08 3.27
CA GLY A 338 19.33 -12.91 2.42
C GLY A 338 17.93 -13.18 2.98
N ARG A 339 17.52 -12.48 4.05
CA ARG A 339 16.15 -12.58 4.60
C ARG A 339 15.19 -11.86 3.66
N ARG A 340 13.97 -12.37 3.54
CA ARG A 340 12.99 -11.92 2.55
C ARG A 340 11.76 -11.29 3.17
N THR A 341 11.28 -10.20 2.59
CA THR A 341 9.92 -9.68 2.80
C THR A 341 9.29 -9.43 1.45
N GLY A 342 8.08 -9.91 1.21
CA GLY A 342 7.46 -9.84 -0.12
C GLY A 342 6.71 -11.10 -0.52
N TRP A 343 6.44 -11.25 -1.81
CA TRP A 343 5.73 -12.40 -2.36
C TRP A 343 6.68 -13.53 -2.76
N VAL A 344 6.40 -14.75 -2.29
CA VAL A 344 7.17 -15.95 -2.62
C VAL A 344 6.22 -17.12 -2.82
N ARG A 345 6.12 -17.61 -4.07
CA ARG A 345 5.37 -18.83 -4.43
C ARG A 345 3.91 -18.81 -3.94
N GLY A 346 3.19 -17.72 -4.22
CA GLY A 346 1.76 -17.65 -3.91
C GLY A 346 1.44 -17.27 -2.46
N ARG A 347 2.41 -16.72 -1.72
CA ARG A 347 2.18 -16.23 -0.35
C ARG A 347 3.13 -15.12 0.02
N PHE A 348 2.70 -14.26 0.93
CA PHE A 348 3.58 -13.29 1.58
C PHE A 348 4.50 -13.94 2.60
N VAL A 349 5.77 -13.51 2.61
CA VAL A 349 6.77 -13.84 3.63
C VAL A 349 7.29 -12.56 4.28
N ARG A 350 7.67 -12.64 5.55
CA ARG A 350 8.14 -11.51 6.35
C ARG A 350 9.25 -11.96 7.30
N GLU A 351 10.44 -12.13 6.75
CA GLU A 351 11.64 -12.66 7.44
C GLU A 351 12.61 -11.55 7.87
N ILE A 352 12.53 -10.35 7.28
CA ILE A 352 13.34 -9.19 7.67
C ILE A 352 12.78 -8.65 9.01
N PRO A 353 13.57 -8.59 10.11
CA PRO A 353 13.10 -8.05 11.38
C PRO A 353 12.71 -6.59 11.27
N GLY A 354 11.59 -6.24 11.91
CA GLY A 354 11.04 -4.89 11.84
C GLY A 354 10.41 -4.53 10.51
N SER A 355 10.31 -5.46 9.55
CA SER A 355 9.56 -5.23 8.32
C SER A 355 8.07 -5.43 8.51
N GLU A 356 7.26 -4.72 7.74
CA GLU A 356 5.81 -4.88 7.69
C GLU A 356 5.31 -5.02 6.24
N ILE A 357 4.12 -5.63 6.11
CA ILE A 357 3.38 -5.73 4.85
C ILE A 357 2.06 -5.00 5.09
N VAL A 358 1.96 -3.80 4.53
CA VAL A 358 0.84 -2.89 4.69
C VAL A 358 -0.16 -3.15 3.57
N ARG A 359 -1.23 -3.87 3.91
CA ARG A 359 -2.36 -4.10 3.00
C ARG A 359 -3.25 -2.86 2.97
N ARG A 360 -3.53 -2.37 1.77
CA ARG A 360 -4.42 -1.24 1.50
C ARG A 360 -5.89 -1.66 1.52
N MET A 361 -6.74 -0.79 2.04
CA MET A 361 -8.19 -0.92 2.06
C MET A 361 -8.80 0.00 0.99
N THR A 362 -8.51 -0.32 -0.27
CA THR A 362 -8.88 0.49 -1.43
C THR A 362 -9.68 -0.30 -2.46
N ALA A 363 -9.97 -1.60 -2.29
CA ALA A 363 -10.57 -2.41 -3.35
C ALA A 363 -12.06 -2.09 -3.60
N ALA A 364 -12.37 -1.35 -4.68
CA ALA A 364 -13.73 -1.13 -5.16
C ALA A 364 -14.38 -2.36 -5.83
N THR A 365 -13.57 -3.32 -6.31
CA THR A 365 -14.08 -4.58 -6.87
C THR A 365 -13.33 -5.80 -6.35
N TRP A 366 -13.94 -6.99 -6.46
CA TRP A 366 -13.27 -8.22 -6.05
C TRP A 366 -12.02 -8.56 -6.88
N LYS A 367 -11.96 -8.12 -8.14
CA LYS A 367 -10.82 -8.42 -9.04
C LYS A 367 -9.56 -7.64 -8.66
N GLN A 368 -9.71 -6.52 -7.97
CA GLN A 368 -8.61 -5.68 -7.53
C GLN A 368 -7.93 -6.30 -6.31
N ASN A 369 -6.62 -6.50 -6.44
CA ASN A 369 -5.73 -7.04 -5.43
C ASN A 369 -4.34 -6.39 -5.56
N GLY A 370 -4.29 -5.05 -5.57
CA GLY A 370 -3.05 -4.32 -5.75
C GLY A 370 -1.95 -4.74 -4.77
N GLU A 371 -0.70 -4.62 -5.22
CA GLU A 371 0.48 -4.93 -4.42
C GLU A 371 0.44 -4.15 -3.09
N PRO A 372 0.76 -4.80 -1.94
CA PRO A 372 0.87 -4.08 -0.68
C PRO A 372 2.07 -3.14 -0.67
N VAL A 373 2.07 -2.21 0.28
CA VAL A 373 3.26 -1.45 0.63
C VAL A 373 4.10 -2.26 1.60
N TYR A 374 5.41 -2.18 1.44
CA TYR A 374 6.36 -2.80 2.35
C TYR A 374 7.09 -1.72 3.12
N THR A 375 7.25 -1.92 4.42
CA THR A 375 8.14 -1.11 5.24
C THR A 375 9.28 -1.98 5.75
N ILE A 376 10.49 -1.43 5.75
CA ILE A 376 11.68 -2.06 6.35
C ILE A 376 12.42 -1.02 7.18
N PRO A 377 13.26 -1.41 8.17
CA PRO A 377 14.10 -0.46 8.90
C PRO A 377 14.96 0.38 7.95
N ALA A 378 15.10 1.69 8.21
CA ALA A 378 15.95 2.56 7.42
C ALA A 378 17.44 2.33 7.67
N GLY A 379 18.30 2.82 6.76
CA GLY A 379 19.76 2.78 6.92
C GLY A 379 20.39 1.38 6.75
N VAL A 380 19.63 0.41 6.23
CA VAL A 380 20.15 -0.92 5.87
C VAL A 380 20.06 -1.11 4.35
N PRO A 381 21.11 -1.65 3.71
CA PRO A 381 21.04 -1.95 2.28
C PRO A 381 20.14 -3.15 2.00
N PHE A 382 19.43 -3.08 0.89
CA PHE A 382 18.53 -4.13 0.44
C PHE A 382 18.47 -4.21 -1.09
N THR A 383 17.93 -5.30 -1.60
CA THR A 383 17.56 -5.45 -3.00
C THR A 383 16.05 -5.61 -3.09
N VAL A 384 15.39 -4.82 -3.92
CA VAL A 384 14.00 -5.02 -4.30
C VAL A 384 13.95 -5.61 -5.71
N THR A 385 13.16 -6.67 -5.88
CA THR A 385 12.93 -7.33 -7.17
C THR A 385 11.46 -7.21 -7.54
N MET A 386 11.17 -6.68 -8.73
CA MET A 386 9.87 -6.78 -9.39
C MET A 386 9.83 -8.12 -10.12
N ASP A 387 9.00 -9.06 -9.66
CA ASP A 387 8.93 -10.43 -10.15
C ASP A 387 7.67 -10.66 -10.98
N GLY A 388 7.85 -10.74 -12.30
CA GLY A 388 6.79 -10.94 -13.27
C GLY A 388 6.26 -12.38 -13.37
N ALA A 389 6.66 -13.32 -12.48
CA ALA A 389 6.28 -14.73 -12.59
C ALA A 389 4.75 -14.99 -12.64
N ALA A 390 3.97 -14.15 -11.95
CA ALA A 390 2.51 -14.29 -11.83
C ALA A 390 1.72 -13.51 -12.90
N LEU A 391 2.40 -12.77 -13.80
CA LEU A 391 1.75 -11.92 -14.78
C LEU A 391 0.87 -12.73 -15.76
N LYS A 392 -0.32 -12.19 -16.03
CA LYS A 392 -1.28 -12.71 -17.02
C LYS A 392 -1.05 -12.09 -18.40
N GLY A 393 -0.46 -10.91 -18.45
CA GLY A 393 -0.07 -10.18 -19.66
C GLY A 393 1.07 -9.20 -19.37
N PRO A 394 1.68 -8.60 -20.40
CA PRO A 394 2.72 -7.59 -20.21
C PRO A 394 2.19 -6.37 -19.46
N VAL A 395 3.05 -5.76 -18.66
CA VAL A 395 2.75 -4.58 -17.83
C VAL A 395 3.86 -3.55 -17.98
N THR A 396 3.52 -2.30 -17.64
CA THR A 396 4.48 -1.23 -17.40
C THR A 396 4.19 -0.67 -16.01
N GLU A 397 5.19 -0.67 -15.15
CA GLU A 397 5.01 -0.38 -13.72
C GLU A 397 6.05 0.62 -13.22
N ARG A 398 5.79 1.17 -12.04
CA ARG A 398 6.73 2.04 -11.32
C ARG A 398 7.00 1.47 -9.93
N LEU A 399 8.27 1.39 -9.58
CA LEU A 399 8.73 1.05 -8.23
C LEU A 399 9.17 2.34 -7.54
N GLU A 400 8.60 2.59 -6.37
CA GLU A 400 8.92 3.73 -5.53
C GLU A 400 9.52 3.26 -4.20
N VAL A 401 10.63 3.87 -3.79
CA VAL A 401 11.28 3.66 -2.50
C VAL A 401 11.40 5.02 -1.83
N ILE A 402 10.77 5.19 -0.67
CA ILE A 402 10.72 6.46 0.05
C ILE A 402 11.36 6.26 1.42
N GLY A 403 12.50 6.91 1.64
CA GLY A 403 13.22 6.94 2.91
C GLY A 403 13.07 8.28 3.63
N PRO A 404 13.62 8.40 4.85
CA PRO A 404 13.67 9.67 5.56
C PRO A 404 14.57 10.68 4.82
N GLY A 405 13.95 11.60 4.11
CA GLY A 405 14.62 12.64 3.34
C GLY A 405 15.13 12.20 1.98
N ASP A 406 14.75 11.02 1.49
CA ASP A 406 15.20 10.54 0.19
C ASP A 406 14.14 9.71 -0.53
N ARG A 407 14.26 9.65 -1.86
CA ARG A 407 13.47 8.76 -2.71
C ARG A 407 14.34 8.11 -3.78
N VAL A 408 13.92 6.93 -4.21
CA VAL A 408 14.41 6.25 -5.41
C VAL A 408 13.22 5.74 -6.22
N GLU A 409 13.17 6.07 -7.50
CA GLU A 409 12.12 5.66 -8.43
C GLU A 409 12.74 4.88 -9.60
N LEU A 410 12.10 3.77 -9.95
CA LEU A 410 12.22 3.14 -11.26
C LEU A 410 10.89 3.28 -11.99
N ALA A 411 10.85 4.13 -13.02
CA ALA A 411 9.63 4.41 -13.76
C ALA A 411 9.64 3.78 -15.15
N GLY A 412 8.46 3.32 -15.59
CA GLY A 412 8.28 2.78 -16.93
C GLY A 412 8.97 1.42 -17.11
N VAL A 413 9.02 0.61 -16.06
CA VAL A 413 9.61 -0.73 -16.11
C VAL A 413 8.62 -1.65 -16.83
N ALA A 414 8.93 -2.05 -18.07
CA ALA A 414 8.10 -3.06 -18.74
C ALA A 414 8.52 -4.47 -18.30
N LEU A 415 7.53 -5.30 -17.96
CA LEU A 415 7.75 -6.68 -17.53
C LEU A 415 6.80 -7.62 -18.27
N ARG A 416 7.35 -8.75 -18.73
CA ARG A 416 6.58 -9.90 -19.21
C ARG A 416 6.64 -11.04 -18.21
N ARG A 417 5.80 -12.05 -18.46
CA ARG A 417 5.69 -13.21 -17.59
C ARG A 417 7.05 -13.89 -17.37
N GLY A 418 7.44 -13.99 -16.10
CA GLY A 418 8.67 -14.65 -15.65
C GLY A 418 9.94 -13.80 -15.71
N GLU A 419 9.87 -12.57 -16.20
CA GLU A 419 10.98 -11.60 -16.18
C GLU A 419 11.12 -10.94 -14.81
N LYS A 420 12.32 -10.43 -14.53
CA LYS A 420 12.66 -9.76 -13.28
C LYS A 420 13.56 -8.55 -13.51
N VAL A 421 13.14 -7.43 -12.94
CA VAL A 421 13.98 -6.24 -12.80
C VAL A 421 14.26 -6.04 -11.32
N SER A 422 15.49 -5.63 -10.97
CA SER A 422 15.86 -5.44 -9.57
C SER A 422 16.64 -4.16 -9.35
N ALA A 423 16.46 -3.56 -8.18
CA ALA A 423 17.24 -2.43 -7.69
C ALA A 423 17.93 -2.81 -6.38
N ALA A 424 19.26 -2.69 -6.33
CA ALA A 424 19.99 -2.73 -5.07
C ALA A 424 20.12 -1.31 -4.52
N VAL A 425 19.55 -1.06 -3.35
CA VAL A 425 19.42 0.27 -2.73
C VAL A 425 20.22 0.30 -1.44
N ALA A 426 20.96 1.38 -1.21
CA ALA A 426 21.77 1.55 0.02
C ALA A 426 20.92 1.73 1.29
N GLY A 427 19.66 2.16 1.16
CA GLY A 427 18.71 2.38 2.26
C GLY A 427 18.75 3.77 2.89
N ASP A 428 19.54 4.69 2.32
CA ASP A 428 19.73 6.09 2.72
C ASP A 428 19.71 7.07 1.51
N GLY A 429 19.18 6.58 0.37
CA GLY A 429 19.16 7.28 -0.91
C GLY A 429 20.51 7.55 -1.57
N SER A 430 21.64 7.07 -1.00
CA SER A 430 22.98 7.38 -1.52
C SER A 430 23.37 6.56 -2.74
N ARG A 431 22.69 5.43 -3.00
CA ARG A 431 22.99 4.57 -4.15
C ARG A 431 21.81 3.70 -4.54
N VAL A 432 21.65 3.54 -5.84
CA VAL A 432 20.77 2.57 -6.48
C VAL A 432 21.49 1.95 -7.67
N ASP A 433 21.49 0.61 -7.73
CA ASP A 433 21.96 -0.14 -8.88
C ASP A 433 20.78 -0.88 -9.52
N LEU A 434 20.36 -0.43 -10.70
CA LEU A 434 19.30 -1.04 -11.51
C LEU A 434 19.86 -2.18 -12.35
N THR A 435 19.31 -3.38 -12.23
CA THR A 435 19.65 -4.55 -13.04
C THR A 435 18.47 -5.01 -13.88
N ILE A 436 18.67 -5.09 -15.20
CA ILE A 436 17.68 -5.47 -16.20
C ILE A 436 17.65 -6.99 -16.39
N ASP A 437 16.47 -7.56 -16.65
CA ASP A 437 16.33 -8.98 -16.98
C ASP A 437 17.21 -9.35 -18.19
N PRO A 438 17.97 -10.46 -18.16
CA PRO A 438 18.84 -10.85 -19.28
C PRO A 438 18.09 -11.20 -20.57
N ARG A 439 16.78 -11.44 -20.52
CA ARG A 439 15.99 -11.87 -21.67
C ARG A 439 15.55 -10.72 -22.56
N HIS A 440 15.51 -9.49 -22.06
CA HIS A 440 14.99 -8.35 -22.81
C HIS A 440 15.75 -7.06 -22.53
N ASP A 441 15.90 -6.26 -23.58
CA ASP A 441 16.34 -4.88 -23.49
C ASP A 441 15.19 -4.04 -22.92
N GLU A 442 15.51 -3.24 -21.92
CA GLU A 442 14.58 -2.36 -21.23
C GLU A 442 15.38 -1.20 -20.67
N SER A 443 14.84 0.01 -20.76
CA SER A 443 15.51 1.20 -20.30
C SER A 443 14.58 1.99 -19.40
N PRO A 444 14.42 1.62 -18.12
CA PRO A 444 13.59 2.36 -17.17
C PRO A 444 14.18 3.77 -16.91
N LEU A 445 13.32 4.69 -16.53
CA LEU A 445 13.76 5.96 -15.95
C LEU A 445 14.20 5.71 -14.51
N LEU A 446 15.40 6.16 -14.17
CA LEU A 446 15.92 6.13 -12.81
C LEU A 446 15.84 7.53 -12.23
N ARG A 447 15.21 7.68 -11.07
CA ARG A 447 15.17 8.95 -10.37
C ARG A 447 15.59 8.79 -8.91
N VAL A 448 16.35 9.77 -8.42
CA VAL A 448 16.78 9.86 -7.02
C VAL A 448 16.53 11.28 -6.56
N GLY A 449 15.84 11.42 -5.42
CA GLY A 449 15.54 12.71 -4.84
C GLY A 449 16.04 12.77 -3.41
N ILE A 450 16.48 13.96 -2.99
CA ILE A 450 16.89 14.23 -1.61
C ILE A 450 16.26 15.51 -1.08
N GLU A 451 15.78 15.43 0.15
CA GLU A 451 15.49 16.58 0.98
C GLU A 451 16.81 17.20 1.46
N GLY A 452 16.89 18.52 1.41
CA GLY A 452 18.01 19.27 1.96
C GLY A 452 17.58 20.67 2.36
N HIS A 453 18.31 21.26 3.32
CA HIS A 453 18.09 22.64 3.74
C HIS A 453 19.33 23.50 3.39
N PRO A 454 19.18 24.62 2.67
CA PRO A 454 17.93 25.26 2.25
C PRO A 454 17.36 24.74 0.91
N THR A 455 17.92 23.67 0.35
CA THR A 455 17.63 23.24 -1.03
C THR A 455 17.53 21.72 -1.13
N SER A 456 16.45 21.26 -1.74
CA SER A 456 16.23 19.86 -2.11
C SER A 456 16.61 19.64 -3.58
N TRP A 457 16.92 18.40 -3.94
CA TRP A 457 17.34 18.05 -5.30
C TRP A 457 16.60 16.81 -5.80
N ASP A 458 16.26 16.82 -7.08
CA ASP A 458 15.68 15.67 -7.77
C ASP A 458 16.49 15.41 -9.06
N PHE A 459 16.99 14.18 -9.21
CA PHE A 459 17.87 13.78 -10.31
C PHE A 459 17.17 12.68 -11.11
N THR A 460 17.08 12.87 -12.41
CA THR A 460 16.49 11.90 -13.35
C THR A 460 17.54 11.50 -14.37
N LEU A 461 17.67 10.19 -14.60
CA LEU A 461 18.54 9.58 -15.58
C LEU A 461 17.72 8.58 -16.42
N LYS A 462 17.73 8.73 -17.74
CA LYS A 462 17.11 7.79 -18.66
C LYS A 462 18.12 7.42 -19.73
N ALA A 463 18.55 6.16 -19.76
CA ALA A 463 19.32 5.68 -20.89
C ALA A 463 18.40 5.60 -22.13
N HIS A 464 18.91 5.88 -23.33
CA HIS A 464 18.13 5.70 -24.55
C HIS A 464 17.86 4.22 -24.81
N ARG A 465 18.87 3.38 -24.52
CA ARG A 465 18.78 1.92 -24.57
C ARG A 465 19.64 1.29 -23.49
N LEU A 466 19.14 0.21 -22.90
CA LEU A 466 19.88 -0.65 -21.98
C LEU A 466 19.65 -2.10 -22.37
N ARG A 467 20.75 -2.83 -22.54
CA ARG A 467 20.71 -4.23 -22.94
C ARG A 467 20.28 -5.10 -21.77
N GLY A 468 19.53 -6.16 -22.04
CA GLY A 468 19.21 -7.19 -21.04
C GLY A 468 20.47 -7.68 -20.31
N GLY A 469 20.38 -7.79 -18.98
CA GLY A 469 21.50 -8.19 -18.11
C GLY A 469 22.45 -7.05 -17.73
N SER A 470 22.22 -5.83 -18.22
CA SER A 470 22.96 -4.64 -17.78
C SER A 470 22.65 -4.30 -16.33
N THR A 471 23.67 -3.79 -15.62
CA THR A 471 23.48 -3.02 -14.40
C THR A 471 23.93 -1.57 -14.58
N LEU A 472 23.02 -0.62 -14.35
CA LEU A 472 23.29 0.83 -14.32
C LEU A 472 23.23 1.32 -12.87
N GLY A 473 24.31 1.96 -12.41
CA GLY A 473 24.39 2.51 -11.06
C GLY A 473 24.23 4.02 -11.04
N LEU A 474 23.53 4.53 -10.03
CA LEU A 474 23.50 5.94 -9.67
C LEU A 474 23.90 6.07 -8.21
N ARG A 475 24.89 6.93 -7.91
CA ARG A 475 25.39 7.18 -6.56
C ARG A 475 25.37 8.68 -6.28
N LEU A 476 24.83 9.05 -5.13
CA LEU A 476 24.77 10.43 -4.67
C LEU A 476 25.77 10.64 -3.52
N ASP A 477 26.84 11.38 -3.79
CA ASP A 477 27.79 11.82 -2.78
C ASP A 477 27.32 13.17 -2.20
N LYS A 478 26.45 13.10 -1.19
CA LYS A 478 25.84 14.27 -0.55
C LYS A 478 26.89 15.25 0.01
N ALA A 479 28.04 14.75 0.46
CA ALA A 479 29.10 15.54 1.07
C ALA A 479 29.91 16.32 0.02
N ARG A 480 30.20 15.70 -1.12
CA ARG A 480 30.90 16.36 -2.24
C ARG A 480 29.97 17.12 -3.17
N GLN A 481 28.67 16.92 -3.02
CA GLN A 481 27.65 17.40 -3.93
C GLN A 481 27.88 16.92 -5.38
N GLU A 482 28.14 15.62 -5.50
CA GLU A 482 28.37 14.93 -6.77
C GLU A 482 27.31 13.82 -6.99
N LEU A 483 26.83 13.70 -8.23
CA LEU A 483 26.00 12.60 -8.70
C LEU A 483 26.84 11.75 -9.66
N ASP A 484 27.05 10.49 -9.32
CA ASP A 484 27.81 9.58 -10.15
C ASP A 484 26.92 8.61 -10.91
N ILE A 485 27.21 8.45 -12.19
CA ILE A 485 26.60 7.50 -13.11
C ILE A 485 27.64 6.41 -13.40
N ASP A 486 27.36 5.17 -12.97
CA ASP A 486 28.24 4.01 -13.11
C ASP A 486 27.77 3.10 -14.24
N THR A 487 28.46 3.17 -15.38
CA THR A 487 28.16 2.34 -16.58
C THR A 487 29.09 1.15 -16.70
N ARG A 488 29.88 0.82 -15.66
CA ARG A 488 30.90 -0.25 -15.73
C ARG A 488 30.31 -1.66 -15.85
N ARG A 489 29.04 -1.83 -15.48
CA ARG A 489 28.31 -3.11 -15.57
C ARG A 489 27.20 -3.10 -16.64
N VAL A 490 27.22 -2.13 -17.56
CA VAL A 490 26.34 -2.13 -18.73
C VAL A 490 26.88 -3.12 -19.77
N VAL A 491 26.03 -4.02 -20.25
CA VAL A 491 26.40 -5.13 -21.14
C VAL A 491 26.56 -4.65 -22.58
N ASP A 492 27.54 -5.22 -23.29
CA ASP A 492 27.90 -4.92 -24.67
C ASP A 492 26.89 -5.45 -25.70
N THR A 493 26.76 -4.76 -26.84
CA THR A 493 26.46 -5.35 -28.15
C THR A 493 27.71 -5.94 -28.79
N ALA A 494 28.24 -7.04 -28.25
CA ALA A 494 29.17 -7.85 -29.04
C ALA A 494 28.37 -8.49 -30.19
N GLY A 495 28.46 -7.92 -31.39
CA GLY A 495 28.02 -8.55 -32.64
C GLY A 495 26.78 -7.95 -33.32
N TYR A 496 26.93 -6.75 -33.88
CA TYR A 496 26.41 -6.48 -35.22
C TYR A 496 27.50 -5.71 -35.98
N ASP A 497 28.60 -6.41 -36.28
CA ASP A 497 29.54 -5.92 -37.28
C ASP A 497 28.86 -6.11 -38.64
N VAL A 498 28.18 -5.08 -39.12
CA VAL A 498 27.56 -5.06 -40.46
C VAL A 498 28.59 -4.82 -41.56
N GLY A 499 29.90 -4.76 -41.26
CA GLY A 499 30.95 -4.55 -42.26
C GLY A 499 30.85 -3.20 -43.00
N ILE A 500 29.93 -2.32 -42.59
CA ILE A 500 29.64 -1.02 -43.20
C ILE A 500 29.34 -0.03 -42.07
N GLY A 501 30.38 0.40 -41.35
CA GLY A 501 30.29 1.47 -40.34
C GLY A 501 29.60 1.08 -39.02
N THR A 502 30.17 1.56 -37.91
CA THR A 502 29.52 1.50 -36.60
C THR A 502 28.32 2.45 -36.59
N TYR A 503 27.11 1.90 -36.69
CA TYR A 503 25.92 2.67 -36.31
C TYR A 503 25.97 2.89 -34.80
N ASP A 504 26.02 4.16 -34.38
CA ASP A 504 25.86 4.57 -32.98
C ASP A 504 24.43 4.22 -32.55
N VAL A 505 24.26 3.03 -31.95
CA VAL A 505 22.95 2.46 -31.60
C VAL A 505 22.39 3.00 -30.28
N GLY A 506 22.97 4.07 -29.71
CA GLY A 506 22.40 4.80 -28.56
C GLY A 506 22.53 4.12 -27.19
N PHE A 507 23.34 3.06 -27.06
CA PHE A 507 23.57 2.38 -25.76
C PHE A 507 24.53 3.13 -24.82
N ASP A 508 25.15 4.22 -25.27
CA ASP A 508 25.98 5.13 -24.48
C ASP A 508 25.36 6.52 -24.31
N ARG A 509 24.06 6.66 -24.59
CA ARG A 509 23.32 7.92 -24.57
C ARG A 509 22.29 7.97 -23.45
N TYR A 510 22.26 9.10 -22.76
CA TYR A 510 21.47 9.30 -21.56
C TYR A 510 20.83 10.69 -21.58
N ASP A 511 19.55 10.75 -21.23
CA ASP A 511 18.90 12.00 -20.87
C ASP A 511 19.11 12.21 -19.37
N VAL A 512 19.65 13.37 -19.02
CA VAL A 512 19.94 13.76 -17.63
C VAL A 512 19.15 15.01 -17.30
N ARG A 513 18.33 14.93 -16.25
CA ARG A 513 17.65 16.08 -15.68
C ARG A 513 18.00 16.22 -14.21
N LEU A 514 18.16 17.46 -13.78
CA LEU A 514 18.38 17.83 -12.40
C LEU A 514 17.48 19.00 -12.05
N ASP A 515 16.77 18.91 -10.94
CA ASP A 515 15.92 19.95 -10.39
C ASP A 515 16.43 20.39 -9.03
N ARG A 516 16.83 21.66 -8.93
CA ARG A 516 17.14 22.33 -7.68
C ARG A 516 15.87 22.99 -7.15
N LEU A 517 15.40 22.55 -5.99
CA LEU A 517 14.19 23.03 -5.33
C LEU A 517 14.59 23.91 -4.13
N GLY A 518 14.47 25.23 -4.28
CA GLY A 518 14.83 26.20 -3.25
C GLY A 518 13.72 27.22 -2.99
N ARG A 519 13.96 28.12 -2.03
CA ARG A 519 13.04 29.22 -1.69
C ARG A 519 12.79 30.18 -2.85
N ASP A 520 13.75 30.28 -3.76
CA ASP A 520 13.71 31.08 -4.98
C ASP A 520 12.96 30.41 -6.14
N GLY A 521 12.45 29.19 -5.94
CA GLY A 521 11.72 28.42 -6.93
C GLY A 521 12.48 27.17 -7.38
N THR A 522 12.14 26.68 -8.56
CA THR A 522 12.80 25.52 -9.18
C THR A 522 13.76 25.99 -10.26
N ALA A 523 15.00 25.51 -10.20
CA ALA A 523 16.00 25.68 -11.24
C ALA A 523 16.34 24.31 -11.84
N THR A 524 16.20 24.18 -13.16
CA THR A 524 16.36 22.90 -13.87
C THR A 524 17.60 22.93 -14.77
N PHE A 525 18.35 21.83 -14.79
CA PHE A 525 19.32 21.48 -15.82
C PHE A 525 18.77 20.28 -16.61
N GLU A 526 18.78 20.32 -17.93
CA GLU A 526 18.40 19.17 -18.79
C GLU A 526 19.43 18.98 -19.89
N HIS A 527 19.97 17.78 -20.03
CA HIS A 527 20.83 17.45 -21.15
C HIS A 527 20.33 16.17 -21.81
N ASP A 528 19.78 16.33 -23.00
CA ASP A 528 19.36 15.21 -23.84
C ASP A 528 20.58 14.61 -24.56
N ASP A 529 20.56 13.30 -24.81
CA ASP A 529 21.61 12.61 -25.58
C ASP A 529 23.05 12.76 -25.02
N LEU A 530 23.19 12.93 -23.68
CA LEU A 530 24.50 12.98 -23.05
C LEU A 530 25.24 11.66 -23.27
N ARG A 531 26.42 11.76 -23.90
CA ARG A 531 27.24 10.59 -24.16
C ARG A 531 28.06 10.23 -22.92
N ILE A 532 27.76 9.07 -22.33
CA ILE A 532 28.56 8.45 -21.26
C ILE A 532 28.94 7.05 -21.73
N PRO A 533 30.17 6.85 -22.23
CA PRO A 533 30.59 5.54 -22.74
C PRO A 533 30.45 4.45 -21.67
N ARG A 534 30.22 3.20 -22.06
CA ARG A 534 30.29 2.07 -21.13
C ARG A 534 31.67 1.96 -20.45
N GLY A 535 31.72 1.31 -19.29
CA GLY A 535 32.99 1.17 -18.57
C GLY A 535 33.44 2.47 -17.92
N THR A 536 32.57 3.47 -17.88
CA THR A 536 32.86 4.81 -17.38
C THR A 536 32.22 4.99 -16.02
N PHE A 537 32.90 5.77 -15.19
CA PHE A 537 32.35 6.36 -13.99
C PHE A 537 32.26 7.87 -14.25
N ALA A 538 31.04 8.38 -14.46
CA ALA A 538 30.80 9.77 -14.79
C ALA A 538 30.28 10.52 -13.56
N ARG A 539 30.89 11.65 -13.20
CA ARG A 539 30.54 12.47 -12.03
C ARG A 539 30.01 13.83 -12.47
N LEU A 540 28.81 14.16 -12.01
CA LEU A 540 28.14 15.44 -12.22
C LEU A 540 28.17 16.24 -10.92
N GLY A 541 28.91 17.35 -10.90
CA GLY A 541 29.04 18.21 -9.72
C GLY A 541 27.83 19.14 -9.54
N TYR A 542 26.73 18.66 -8.96
CA TYR A 542 25.51 19.47 -8.78
C TYR A 542 25.69 20.65 -7.80
N GLY A 543 26.64 20.56 -6.87
CA GLY A 543 27.00 21.70 -6.01
C GLY A 543 27.57 22.90 -6.80
N SER A 544 28.04 22.66 -8.03
CA SER A 544 28.56 23.69 -8.94
C SER A 544 27.53 24.19 -9.96
N PHE A 545 26.25 23.81 -9.81
CA PHE A 545 25.20 24.17 -10.75
C PHE A 545 25.08 25.70 -10.91
N ASP A 546 25.35 26.17 -12.12
CA ASP A 546 25.18 27.57 -12.49
C ASP A 546 23.74 27.78 -13.00
N ASP A 547 22.85 28.23 -12.11
CA ASP A 547 21.45 28.46 -12.45
C ASP A 547 21.26 29.46 -13.62
N ARG A 548 22.17 30.43 -13.78
CA ARG A 548 22.05 31.49 -14.80
C ARG A 548 22.39 30.97 -16.18
N HIS A 549 23.41 30.13 -16.28
CA HIS A 549 23.89 29.62 -17.57
C HIS A 549 23.48 28.17 -17.83
N ARG A 550 22.79 27.52 -16.89
CA ARG A 550 22.38 26.11 -16.94
C ARG A 550 23.55 25.18 -17.24
N ARG A 551 24.64 25.28 -16.47
CA ARG A 551 25.87 24.50 -16.70
C ARG A 551 26.28 23.66 -15.51
N LEU A 552 26.87 22.51 -15.81
CA LEU A 552 27.47 21.59 -14.84
C LEU A 552 28.86 21.15 -15.28
N THR A 553 29.65 20.70 -14.30
CA THR A 553 30.92 20.02 -14.56
C THR A 553 30.68 18.51 -14.63
N LEU A 554 31.08 17.89 -15.74
CA LEU A 554 31.12 16.45 -15.94
C LEU A 554 32.57 15.98 -15.88
N VAL A 555 32.83 14.98 -15.03
CA VAL A 555 34.13 14.29 -14.94
C VAL A 555 33.93 12.82 -15.29
N GLU A 556 34.53 12.36 -16.40
CA GLU A 556 34.45 10.98 -16.85
C GLU A 556 35.75 10.24 -16.54
N GLU A 557 35.66 9.12 -15.82
CA GLU A 557 36.78 8.22 -15.56
C GLU A 557 36.59 6.90 -16.30
N ARG A 558 37.53 6.56 -17.19
CA ARG A 558 37.48 5.34 -18.00
C ARG A 558 38.88 4.78 -18.23
N GLY A 559 39.11 3.53 -17.83
CA GLY A 559 40.38 2.84 -18.05
C GLY A 559 41.60 3.59 -17.47
N GLY A 560 41.42 4.26 -16.33
CA GLY A 560 42.48 5.06 -15.67
C GLY A 560 42.73 6.44 -16.29
N ARG A 561 41.94 6.86 -17.29
CA ARG A 561 41.97 8.22 -17.86
C ARG A 561 40.80 9.03 -17.32
N THR A 562 41.04 10.32 -17.09
CA THR A 562 40.03 11.29 -16.64
C THR A 562 39.84 12.37 -17.71
N ARG A 563 38.59 12.68 -18.04
CA ARG A 563 38.19 13.80 -18.90
C ARG A 563 37.26 14.71 -18.11
N THR A 564 37.49 16.02 -18.17
CA THR A 564 36.64 17.02 -17.53
C THR A 564 36.06 17.94 -18.60
N GLU A 565 34.75 18.14 -18.57
CA GLU A 565 34.01 18.98 -19.50
C GLU A 565 32.98 19.83 -18.75
N ARG A 566 32.71 21.04 -19.26
CA ARG A 566 31.56 21.84 -18.87
C ARG A 566 30.43 21.55 -19.84
N ILE A 567 29.38 20.90 -19.36
CA ILE A 567 28.18 20.62 -20.15
C ILE A 567 27.13 21.70 -19.90
N GLY A 568 26.46 22.14 -20.96
CA GLY A 568 25.29 23.00 -20.90
C GLY A 568 24.04 22.16 -21.04
N GLY A 569 22.97 22.57 -20.35
CA GLY A 569 21.65 22.00 -20.53
C GLY A 569 20.68 22.97 -21.15
#